data_AF-A0A7W1NTS4-F1
#
_entry.id   AF-A0A7W1NTS4-F1
#
_cell.length_a   1.000
_cell.length_b   1.000
_cell.length_c   1.000
_cell.angle_alpha   90.00
_cell.angle_beta   90.00
_cell.angle_gamma   90.00
#
_symmetry.space_group_name_H-M   'P 1'
#
loop_
_entity.id
_entity.type
_entity.pdbx_description
1 polymer ?
#
loop_
_entity_poly.entity_id
_entity_poly.type
_entity_poly.pdbx_seq_one_letter_code
_entity_poly.pdbx_strand_id
1 'polypeptide(L)'
;LEAVQSALQSTIGKRAQLVRGGGSIPILGTFNRLIGLPMTGYGYGEGENIHSPNEYVVVDSFFQAIEAGIRMYHNLAEITK
;
A
#
# COMPACT_ATOMS: atom_id res chain seq x y z
N LEU A 1 6.62 0.23 8.23
CA LEU A 1 6.50 -0.93 7.31
C LEU A 1 5.75 -2.10 7.97
N GLU A 2 6.05 -2.47 9.21
CA GLU A 2 5.35 -3.56 9.93
C GLU A 2 3.82 -3.41 9.95
N ALA A 3 3.28 -2.23 10.29
CA ALA A 3 1.82 -2.03 10.31
C ALA A 3 1.14 -2.39 8.97
N VAL A 4 1.75 -1.99 7.86
CA VAL A 4 1.26 -2.29 6.49
C VAL A 4 1.45 -3.77 6.16
N GLN A 5 2.62 -4.35 6.42
CA GLN A 5 2.87 -5.77 6.12
C GLN A 5 1.97 -6.70 6.94
N SER A 6 1.73 -6.37 8.21
CA SER A 6 0.80 -7.08 9.09
C SER A 6 -0.64 -6.96 8.60
N ALA A 7 -1.09 -5.75 8.23
CA ALA A 7 -2.43 -5.53 7.69
C ALA A 7 -2.67 -6.37 6.44
N LEU A 8 -1.75 -6.33 5.47
CA LEU A 8 -1.84 -7.14 4.26
C LEU A 8 -1.79 -8.63 4.56
N GLN A 9 -0.92 -9.08 5.47
CA GLN A 9 -0.84 -10.49 5.86
C GLN A 9 -2.14 -10.99 6.49
N SER A 10 -2.78 -10.19 7.35
CA SER A 10 -4.07 -10.53 7.94
C SER A 10 -5.22 -10.54 6.91
N THR A 11 -5.15 -9.72 5.87
CA THR A 11 -6.21 -9.64 4.85
C THR A 11 -6.09 -10.72 3.77
N ILE A 12 -4.90 -10.96 3.24
CA ILE A 12 -4.68 -11.84 2.08
C ILE A 12 -3.86 -13.11 2.42
N GLY A 13 -3.53 -13.33 3.69
CA GLY A 13 -2.83 -14.52 4.17
C GLY A 13 -1.34 -14.59 3.79
N LYS A 14 -0.79 -13.55 3.15
CA LYS A 14 0.59 -13.50 2.67
C LYS A 14 1.28 -12.21 3.12
N ARG A 15 2.53 -12.34 3.60
CA ARG A 15 3.35 -11.17 3.95
C ARG A 15 3.74 -10.42 2.67
N ALA A 16 3.49 -9.12 2.64
CA ALA A 16 3.79 -8.29 1.49
C ALA A 16 5.30 -8.21 1.22
N GLN A 17 5.69 -8.37 -0.05
CA GLN A 17 7.07 -8.20 -0.50
C GLN A 17 7.44 -6.71 -0.55
N LEU A 18 8.70 -6.41 -0.22
CA LEU A 18 9.23 -5.05 -0.36
C LEU A 18 9.85 -4.93 -1.75
N VAL A 19 9.26 -4.09 -2.59
CA VAL A 19 9.64 -3.95 -4.00
C VAL A 19 9.99 -2.50 -4.33
N ARG A 20 10.80 -2.34 -5.38
CA ARG A 20 11.00 -1.03 -6.05
C ARG A 20 10.12 -1.00 -7.29
N GLY A 21 9.43 0.11 -7.52
CA GLY A 21 8.62 0.33 -8.73
C GLY A 21 9.39 1.11 -9.80
N GLY A 22 9.04 0.89 -11.07
CA GLY A 22 9.51 1.72 -12.19
C GLY A 22 8.69 3.00 -12.41
N GLY A 23 7.48 3.07 -11.83
CA GLY A 23 6.63 4.27 -11.88
C GLY A 23 7.17 5.41 -11.02
N SER A 24 6.68 6.63 -11.28
CA SER A 24 7.12 7.84 -10.59
C SER A 24 6.01 8.47 -9.76
N ILE A 25 6.26 8.68 -8.46
CA ILE A 25 5.41 9.47 -7.55
C ILE A 25 6.29 10.56 -6.90
N PRO A 26 6.54 11.68 -7.60
CA PRO A 26 7.57 12.65 -7.20
C PRO A 26 7.41 13.25 -5.81
N ILE A 27 6.16 13.39 -5.34
CA ILE A 27 5.86 14.01 -4.05
C ILE A 27 6.44 13.22 -2.86
N LEU A 28 6.66 11.91 -2.99
CA LEU A 28 7.27 11.10 -1.92
C LEU A 28 8.68 11.58 -1.56
N GLY A 29 9.49 11.91 -2.58
CA GLY A 29 10.84 12.46 -2.38
C GLY A 29 10.79 13.85 -1.75
N THR A 30 9.83 14.68 -2.17
CA THR A 30 9.60 16.00 -1.60
C THR A 30 9.22 15.92 -0.12
N PHE A 31 8.29 15.04 0.25
CA PHE A 31 7.91 14.86 1.66
C PHE A 31 9.05 14.33 2.50
N ASN A 32 9.81 13.35 2.01
CA ASN A 32 10.99 12.86 2.71
C ASN A 32 11.99 14.00 2.98
N ARG A 33 12.25 14.87 1.98
CA ARG A 33 13.18 16.01 2.12
C ARG A 33 12.66 17.11 3.05
N LEU A 34 11.38 17.47 2.95
CA LEU A 34 10.83 18.63 3.65
C LEU A 34 10.31 18.30 5.06
N ILE A 35 9.72 17.12 5.23
CA ILE A 35 9.10 16.68 6.50
C ILE A 35 10.07 15.81 7.31
N GLY A 36 11.03 15.15 6.66
CA GLY A 36 11.99 14.27 7.33
C GLY A 36 11.39 12.96 7.84
N LEU A 37 10.18 12.61 7.39
CA LEU A 37 9.54 11.35 7.74
C LEU A 37 9.75 10.30 6.64
N PRO A 38 10.04 9.04 7.02
CA PRO A 38 10.17 7.96 6.06
C PRO A 38 8.83 7.70 5.36
N MET A 39 8.83 7.81 4.04
CA MET A 39 7.65 7.61 3.20
C MET A 39 7.69 6.23 2.54
N THR A 40 6.53 5.57 2.47
CA THR A 40 6.35 4.36 1.68
C THR A 40 5.04 4.45 0.90
N GLY A 41 5.04 3.91 -0.31
CA GLY A 41 3.82 3.56 -1.01
C GLY A 41 3.47 2.10 -0.71
N TYR A 42 2.19 1.78 -0.76
CA TYR A 42 1.71 0.41 -0.75
C TYR A 42 0.38 0.38 -1.49
N GLY A 43 0.27 -0.57 -2.42
CA GLY A 43 -0.89 -0.72 -3.28
C GLY A 43 -1.81 -1.78 -2.72
N TYR A 44 -3.10 -1.63 -3.02
CA TYR A 44 -4.10 -2.61 -2.66
C TYR A 44 -4.81 -3.09 -3.91
N GLY A 45 -4.63 -4.37 -4.21
CA GLY A 45 -5.42 -5.07 -5.20
C GLY A 45 -4.65 -5.53 -6.43
N GLU A 46 -5.20 -6.56 -7.05
CA GLU A 46 -4.82 -7.07 -8.37
C GLU A 46 -5.64 -6.36 -9.47
N GLY A 47 -4.93 -6.02 -10.53
CA GLY A 47 -5.40 -5.31 -11.71
C GLY A 47 -4.22 -5.07 -12.65
N GLU A 48 -4.49 -4.75 -13.91
CA GLU A 48 -3.45 -4.52 -14.92
C GLU A 48 -3.80 -3.31 -15.79
N ASN A 49 -2.89 -2.99 -16.72
CA ASN A 49 -3.08 -1.98 -17.76
C ASN A 49 -3.24 -0.56 -17.23
N ILE A 50 -2.55 -0.20 -16.13
CA ILE A 50 -2.50 1.19 -15.65
C ILE A 50 -2.05 2.08 -16.82
N HIS A 51 -2.89 3.05 -17.20
CA HIS A 51 -2.69 3.92 -18.38
C HIS A 51 -2.73 3.21 -19.74
N SER A 52 -3.39 2.05 -19.85
CA SER A 52 -3.54 1.29 -21.09
C SER A 52 -5.01 0.88 -21.31
N PRO A 53 -5.43 0.52 -22.54
CA PRO A 53 -6.79 0.05 -22.80
C PRO A 53 -7.18 -1.14 -21.93
N ASN A 54 -8.46 -1.23 -21.57
CA ASN A 54 -9.00 -2.25 -20.67
C ASN A 54 -8.29 -2.28 -19.31
N GLU A 55 -7.95 -1.09 -18.75
CA GLU A 55 -7.58 -0.94 -17.35
C GLU A 55 -8.71 -1.46 -16.45
N TYR A 56 -8.38 -2.32 -15.50
CA TYR A 56 -9.35 -2.94 -14.61
C TYR A 56 -8.79 -3.20 -13.22
N VAL A 57 -9.72 -3.42 -12.30
CA VAL A 57 -9.44 -3.92 -10.95
C VAL A 57 -10.27 -5.19 -10.72
N VAL A 58 -9.70 -6.18 -10.06
CA VAL A 58 -10.46 -7.37 -9.64
C VAL A 58 -11.37 -6.99 -8.48
N VAL A 59 -12.67 -7.34 -8.56
CA VAL A 59 -13.68 -6.94 -7.56
C VAL A 59 -13.32 -7.46 -6.16
N ASP A 60 -12.89 -8.72 -6.04
CA ASP A 60 -12.46 -9.27 -4.75
C ASP A 60 -11.25 -8.53 -4.18
N SER A 61 -10.30 -8.15 -5.05
CA SER A 61 -9.15 -7.34 -4.68
C SER A 61 -9.54 -5.94 -4.19
N PHE A 62 -10.59 -5.35 -4.75
CA PHE A 62 -11.11 -4.06 -4.30
C PHE A 62 -11.68 -4.15 -2.87
N PHE A 63 -12.39 -5.23 -2.52
CA PHE A 63 -12.86 -5.42 -1.14
C PHE A 63 -11.73 -5.75 -0.17
N GLN A 64 -10.76 -6.56 -0.59
CA GLN A 64 -9.54 -6.80 0.19
C GLN A 64 -8.76 -5.51 0.42
N ALA A 65 -8.74 -4.58 -0.56
CA ALA A 65 -8.11 -3.30 -0.40
C ALA A 65 -8.71 -2.46 0.73
N ILE A 66 -10.04 -2.43 0.81
CA ILE A 66 -10.76 -1.72 1.87
C ILE A 66 -10.42 -2.33 3.23
N GLU A 67 -10.50 -3.65 3.35
CA GLU A 67 -10.20 -4.37 4.59
C GLU A 67 -8.75 -4.14 5.05
N ALA A 68 -7.79 -4.23 4.14
CA ALA A 68 -6.39 -3.96 4.45
C ALA A 68 -6.15 -2.49 4.84
N GLY A 69 -6.89 -1.56 4.24
CA GLY A 69 -6.91 -0.14 4.63
C GLY A 69 -7.34 0.10 6.06
N ILE A 70 -8.46 -0.50 6.45
CA ILE A 70 -8.97 -0.43 7.82
C ILE A 70 -7.93 -0.98 8.80
N ARG A 71 -7.42 -2.18 8.55
CA ARG A 71 -6.41 -2.84 9.40
C ARG A 71 -5.12 -2.03 9.50
N MET A 72 -4.67 -1.42 8.41
CA MET A 72 -3.45 -0.61 8.40
C MET A 72 -3.57 0.57 9.35
N TYR A 73 -4.69 1.29 9.35
CA TYR A 73 -4.91 2.40 10.28
C TYR A 73 -4.98 1.94 11.73
N HIS A 74 -5.63 0.81 12.02
CA HIS A 74 -5.63 0.22 13.36
C HIS A 74 -4.22 -0.14 13.82
N ASN A 75 -3.47 -0.90 13.00
CA ASN A 75 -2.10 -1.28 13.30
C ASN A 75 -1.19 -0.06 13.48
N LEU A 76 -1.40 1.00 12.69
CA LEU A 76 -0.62 2.23 12.81
C LEU A 76 -0.89 2.95 14.13
N ALA A 77 -2.15 2.96 14.59
CA ALA A 77 -2.52 3.56 15.87
C ALA A 77 -1.93 2.84 17.09
N GLU A 78 -1.61 1.55 16.96
CA GLU A 78 -0.95 0.75 18.00
C GLU A 78 0.57 0.95 18.05
N ILE A 79 1.17 1.60 17.05
CA ILE A 79 2.61 1.91 17.08
C ILE A 79 2.84 3.07 18.05
N THR A 80 3.30 2.74 19.25
CA THR A 80 3.84 3.72 20.19
C THR A 80 5.22 4.19 19.73
N LYS A 81 5.46 5.51 19.80
CA LYS A 81 6.78 6.10 19.52
C LYS A 81 7.84 5.68 20.53
#